data_AF-A0AAD5VXU4-F1
#
_entry.id   AF-A0AAD5VXU4-F1
#
_cell.length_a   1.000
_cell.length_b   1.000
_cell.length_c   1.000
_cell.angle_alpha   90.00
_cell.angle_beta   90.00
_cell.angle_gamma   90.00
#
_symmetry.space_group_name_H-M   'P 1'
#
loop_
_entity.id
_entity.type
_entity.pdbx_description
1 polymer ?
#
loop_
_entity_poly.entity_id
_entity_poly.type
_entity_poly.pdbx_seq_one_letter_code
_entity_poly.pdbx_strand_id
1 'polypeptide(L)'
;MADFAATTEFIRSQLPPELHTPRVGIVCGSGLSGLAAVIHNIRKIPYESIPGFGTSTVQGHNSELAFGLLGKGGVPVVAMLGRFHFYEGHSLSTVVYPIRVMAKLGVKEIIITNAAGSLNPHIPVGTIVVIHDHLALPNLVGTNPLLGPVSSPNHQRFLPLSDAYSSSLRRLVFHAAHQLSLDNSALAEGTYAWVCGPTYETPAEGRFLRNAGADVVGMSTVPEVVAAKDEGLDVMVLSLVTNFVVIPSSYWSIREEVEAELAGKPVVLPTSQIVSHEEVLAIGKEKAEVMKSLVQRVVELLSEQENMSLAPFFFSSPIDVDIKLEGEDARKQVEMKTEKEKVVSCPVYYDGDSVSGTVSIHVRDGKKVVHEGIKVEFVGSIELFYDRGHHHEFLSLSQELAAPGEMRQAQTYEFNFKNVEKQYESYQGINVKLRYFIRVLISRRMAEVNKEKDIWVHSFRMPPDSNNSIKMEVGIEDCLHIEFEYNKSKYHLKDVIVGKIYFLLVRIKIKHMELSIIRRETTGSPPNQYNESETITKFEIMDGAPVRGETIPIRLFLGGFDLTPTFRDVNKKFSTRYYLNLVLIDEENRRYFKQQEITIFRIPEN
;
A
#
# COMPACT_ATOMS: atom_id res chain seq x y z
N MET A 1 30.84 -8.03 2.63
CA MET A 1 29.93 -7.32 1.72
C MET A 1 30.51 -7.49 0.34
N ALA A 2 29.73 -7.96 -0.64
CA ALA A 2 30.21 -7.98 -2.01
C ALA A 2 30.42 -6.53 -2.47
N ASP A 3 31.58 -6.24 -3.06
CA ASP A 3 31.86 -4.93 -3.62
C ASP A 3 31.12 -4.78 -4.96
N PHE A 4 29.87 -4.32 -4.90
CA PHE A 4 29.08 -4.03 -6.09
C PHE A 4 29.72 -2.93 -6.95
N ALA A 5 30.58 -2.07 -6.39
CA ALA A 5 31.21 -0.99 -7.14
C ALA A 5 32.13 -1.57 -8.23
N ALA A 6 33.01 -2.50 -7.88
CA ALA A 6 33.89 -3.17 -8.83
C ALA A 6 33.11 -3.86 -9.97
N THR A 7 32.02 -4.56 -9.65
CA THR A 7 31.16 -5.20 -10.66
C THR A 7 30.47 -4.18 -11.57
N THR A 8 29.89 -3.12 -11.00
CA THR A 8 29.18 -2.09 -11.79
C THR A 8 30.12 -1.27 -12.66
N GLU A 9 31.33 -0.97 -12.18
CA GLU A 9 32.38 -0.28 -12.94
C GLU A 9 32.88 -1.15 -14.10
N PHE A 10 33.15 -2.44 -13.84
CA PHE A 10 33.48 -3.39 -14.90
C PHE A 10 32.38 -3.43 -15.98
N ILE A 11 31.12 -3.57 -15.60
CA ILE A 11 30.00 -3.59 -16.54
C ILE A 11 29.94 -2.28 -17.36
N ARG A 12 30.02 -1.12 -16.70
CA ARG A 12 30.02 0.19 -17.41
C ARG A 12 31.18 0.34 -18.37
N SER A 13 32.36 -0.21 -18.06
CA SER A 13 33.53 -0.19 -18.96
C SER A 13 33.31 -0.93 -20.28
N GLN A 14 32.39 -1.90 -20.31
CA GLN A 14 32.04 -2.69 -21.50
C GLN A 14 30.87 -2.10 -22.30
N LEU A 15 30.25 -1.02 -21.80
CA LEU A 15 29.02 -0.45 -22.34
C LEU A 15 29.22 0.97 -22.86
N PRO A 16 28.50 1.37 -23.92
CA PRO A 16 28.40 2.78 -24.31
C PRO A 16 27.64 3.59 -23.23
N PRO A 17 27.87 4.92 -23.13
CA PRO A 17 27.27 5.77 -22.10
C PRO A 17 25.74 5.68 -21.99
N GLU A 18 25.04 5.54 -23.12
CA GLU A 18 23.58 5.42 -23.18
C GLU A 18 23.02 4.15 -22.49
N LEU A 19 23.86 3.15 -22.23
CA LEU A 19 23.49 1.90 -21.53
C LEU A 19 24.06 1.82 -20.11
N HIS A 20 24.71 2.87 -19.60
CA HIS A 20 25.30 2.87 -18.24
C HIS A 20 24.25 2.88 -17.12
N THR A 21 23.04 3.32 -17.44
CA THR A 21 21.88 3.41 -16.54
C THR A 21 20.65 2.76 -17.17
N PRO A 22 20.60 1.42 -17.25
CA PRO A 22 19.41 0.72 -17.73
C PRO A 22 18.21 1.02 -16.81
N ARG A 23 17.05 1.25 -17.41
CA ARG A 23 15.81 1.53 -16.67
C ARG A 23 15.11 0.25 -16.23
N VAL A 24 14.95 -0.68 -17.17
CA VAL A 24 14.21 -1.93 -16.95
C VAL A 24 15.17 -3.12 -16.91
N GLY A 25 15.11 -3.89 -15.83
CA GLY A 25 15.73 -5.21 -15.72
C GLY A 25 14.77 -6.29 -16.19
N ILE A 26 15.25 -7.26 -16.95
CA ILE A 26 14.44 -8.39 -17.41
C ILE A 26 15.12 -9.70 -17.07
N VAL A 27 14.46 -10.58 -16.32
CA VAL A 27 14.97 -11.92 -16.03
C VAL A 27 14.29 -12.92 -16.96
N CYS A 28 15.01 -13.37 -17.99
CA CYS A 28 14.49 -14.32 -18.95
C CYS A 28 14.57 -15.74 -18.37
N GLY A 29 13.41 -16.34 -18.06
CA GLY A 29 13.32 -17.76 -17.74
C GLY A 29 13.28 -18.66 -18.98
N SER A 30 13.13 -19.96 -18.74
CA SER A 30 12.93 -20.97 -19.77
C SER A 30 11.75 -20.59 -20.68
N GLY A 31 12.01 -20.41 -21.98
CA GLY A 31 11.02 -19.97 -22.96
C GLY A 31 11.16 -18.52 -23.46
N LEU A 32 11.96 -17.67 -22.81
CA LEU A 32 12.24 -16.28 -23.26
C LEU A 32 13.67 -16.03 -23.74
N SER A 33 14.46 -17.07 -24.03
CA SER A 33 15.81 -16.87 -24.59
C SER A 33 15.82 -16.05 -25.89
N GLY A 34 14.72 -16.05 -26.64
CA GLY A 34 14.51 -15.22 -27.83
C GLY A 34 14.24 -13.73 -27.59
N LEU A 35 14.02 -13.28 -26.34
CA LEU A 35 13.77 -11.86 -26.05
C LEU A 35 14.93 -10.96 -26.47
N ALA A 36 16.16 -11.48 -26.41
CA ALA A 36 17.36 -10.77 -26.88
C ALA A 36 17.26 -10.33 -28.35
N ALA A 37 16.44 -10.99 -29.17
CA ALA A 37 16.31 -10.68 -30.60
C ALA A 37 15.54 -9.38 -30.89
N VAL A 38 14.74 -8.86 -29.95
CA VAL A 38 14.06 -7.55 -30.10
C VAL A 38 14.80 -6.41 -29.41
N ILE A 39 15.91 -6.69 -28.74
CA ILE A 39 16.77 -5.66 -28.16
C ILE A 39 17.66 -5.10 -29.27
N HIS A 40 17.52 -3.82 -29.56
CA HIS A 40 18.36 -3.08 -30.49
C HIS A 40 19.69 -2.67 -29.83
N ASN A 41 20.74 -2.51 -30.63
CA ASN A 41 22.09 -2.12 -30.18
C ASN A 41 22.64 -3.01 -29.05
N ILE A 42 22.36 -4.32 -29.13
CA ILE A 42 22.67 -5.26 -28.06
C ILE A 42 24.19 -5.36 -27.79
N ARG A 43 24.56 -5.27 -26.50
CA ARG A 43 25.87 -5.59 -25.96
C ARG A 43 25.72 -6.72 -24.96
N LYS A 44 26.42 -7.82 -25.21
CA LYS A 44 26.37 -9.02 -24.37
C LYS A 44 27.64 -9.13 -23.54
N ILE A 45 27.48 -9.42 -22.27
CA ILE A 45 28.57 -9.62 -21.32
C ILE A 45 28.39 -11.01 -20.69
N PRO A 46 29.28 -11.98 -20.96
CA PRO A 46 29.21 -13.32 -20.38
C PRO A 46 29.36 -13.26 -18.85
N TYR A 47 28.58 -14.06 -18.11
CA TYR A 47 28.62 -14.09 -16.65
C TYR A 47 30.02 -14.40 -16.09
N GLU A 48 30.76 -15.28 -16.74
CA GLU A 48 32.14 -15.64 -16.35
C GLU A 48 33.12 -14.47 -16.36
N SER A 49 32.85 -13.44 -17.15
CA SER A 49 33.69 -12.23 -17.20
C SER A 49 33.34 -11.21 -16.12
N ILE A 50 32.17 -11.34 -15.47
CA ILE A 50 31.65 -10.37 -14.52
C ILE A 50 32.08 -10.74 -13.10
N PRO A 51 32.82 -9.88 -12.38
CA PRO A 51 33.21 -10.15 -11.00
C PRO A 51 32.00 -10.44 -10.11
N GLY A 52 32.05 -11.54 -9.36
CA GLY A 52 31.01 -11.95 -8.40
C GLY A 52 29.86 -12.78 -8.99
N PHE A 53 29.80 -12.97 -10.31
CA PHE A 53 28.79 -13.85 -10.93
C PHE A 53 29.20 -15.32 -10.83
N GLY A 54 28.21 -16.20 -10.71
CA GLY A 54 28.39 -17.65 -10.79
C GLY A 54 28.31 -18.17 -12.22
N THR A 55 28.40 -19.49 -12.37
CA THR A 55 28.20 -20.22 -13.63
C THR A 55 26.90 -21.02 -13.57
N SER A 56 25.99 -20.84 -14.54
CA SER A 56 24.77 -21.68 -14.64
C SER A 56 25.04 -22.91 -15.51
N THR A 57 24.40 -24.02 -15.18
CA THR A 57 24.51 -25.32 -15.85
C THR A 57 23.20 -25.76 -16.53
N VAL A 58 22.13 -24.98 -16.39
CA VAL A 58 20.82 -25.31 -16.98
C VAL A 58 20.86 -25.22 -18.50
N GLN A 59 20.38 -26.27 -19.16
CA GLN A 59 20.24 -26.30 -20.61
C GLN A 59 19.27 -25.21 -21.09
N GLY A 60 19.70 -24.38 -22.05
CA GLY A 60 18.92 -23.28 -22.60
C GLY A 60 19.19 -21.91 -21.95
N HIS A 61 20.05 -21.84 -20.93
CA HIS A 61 20.60 -20.58 -20.41
C HIS A 61 21.88 -20.21 -21.15
N ASN A 62 21.93 -19.02 -21.75
CA ASN A 62 23.12 -18.53 -22.43
C ASN A 62 24.19 -18.04 -21.43
N SER A 63 23.79 -17.72 -20.19
CA SER A 63 24.65 -17.22 -19.12
C SER A 63 25.33 -15.89 -19.47
N GLU A 64 24.53 -14.93 -19.95
CA GLU A 64 24.98 -13.60 -20.38
C GLU A 64 24.03 -12.50 -19.91
N LEU A 65 24.56 -11.32 -19.61
CA LEU A 65 23.77 -10.08 -19.53
C LEU A 65 23.72 -9.43 -20.91
N ALA A 66 22.52 -9.10 -21.38
CA ALA A 66 22.29 -8.40 -22.63
C ALA A 66 21.76 -6.98 -22.35
N PHE A 67 22.58 -5.97 -22.66
CA PHE A 67 22.21 -4.56 -22.58
C PHE A 67 21.79 -4.05 -23.95
N GLY A 68 20.80 -3.18 -24.03
CA GLY A 68 20.45 -2.52 -25.27
C GLY A 68 19.19 -1.69 -25.15
N LEU A 69 18.57 -1.39 -26.28
CA LEU A 69 17.37 -0.56 -26.35
C LEU A 69 16.16 -1.41 -26.76
N LEU A 70 15.08 -1.35 -26.00
CA LEU A 70 13.86 -2.12 -26.28
C LEU A 70 12.69 -1.20 -26.62
N GLY A 71 11.92 -1.61 -27.64
CA GLY A 71 10.73 -0.93 -28.10
C GLY A 71 11.00 0.34 -28.90
N LYS A 72 9.94 0.91 -29.50
CA LYS A 72 10.05 2.10 -30.38
C LYS A 72 10.62 3.35 -29.69
N GLY A 73 10.42 3.47 -28.38
CA GLY A 73 10.93 4.58 -27.58
C GLY A 73 12.41 4.46 -27.20
N GLY A 74 13.08 3.35 -27.57
CA GLY A 74 14.50 3.15 -27.27
C GLY A 74 14.81 3.07 -25.78
N VAL A 75 14.05 2.28 -25.02
CA VAL A 75 14.22 2.20 -23.56
C VAL A 75 15.48 1.41 -23.24
N PRO A 76 16.43 1.95 -22.46
CA PRO A 76 17.62 1.20 -22.07
C PRO A 76 17.23 0.07 -21.11
N VAL A 77 17.53 -1.17 -21.49
CA VAL A 77 17.21 -2.38 -20.74
C VAL A 77 18.46 -3.22 -20.49
N VAL A 78 18.41 -4.02 -19.43
CA VAL A 78 19.33 -5.13 -19.19
C VAL A 78 18.52 -6.41 -19.05
N ALA A 79 18.83 -7.41 -19.87
CA ALA A 79 18.19 -8.71 -19.85
C ALA A 79 19.18 -9.79 -19.40
N MET A 80 18.76 -10.58 -18.41
CA MET A 80 19.49 -11.71 -17.88
C MET A 80 19.10 -12.96 -18.68
N LEU A 81 19.99 -13.41 -19.58
CA LEU A 81 19.74 -14.53 -20.50
C LEU A 81 20.07 -15.86 -19.84
N GLY A 82 19.23 -16.20 -18.87
CA GLY A 82 19.38 -17.39 -18.03
C GLY A 82 19.65 -16.99 -16.58
N ARG A 83 18.91 -17.60 -15.66
CA ARG A 83 19.03 -17.35 -14.22
C ARG A 83 19.84 -18.41 -13.48
N PHE A 84 20.40 -18.01 -12.35
CA PHE A 84 20.94 -18.96 -11.39
C PHE A 84 19.80 -19.55 -10.58
N HIS A 85 19.72 -20.87 -10.51
CA HIS A 85 18.72 -21.54 -9.69
C HIS A 85 19.32 -22.03 -8.39
N PHE A 86 18.53 -21.94 -7.32
CA PHE A 86 18.93 -22.48 -6.02
C PHE A 86 19.15 -24.00 -6.08
N TYR A 87 18.34 -24.73 -6.86
CA TYR A 87 18.49 -26.17 -7.03
C TYR A 87 19.77 -26.61 -7.75
N GLU A 88 20.51 -25.69 -8.40
CA GLU A 88 21.84 -25.97 -8.98
C GLU A 88 22.93 -26.05 -7.88
N GLY A 89 22.57 -25.85 -6.61
CA GLY A 89 23.49 -25.80 -5.48
C GLY A 89 24.07 -24.41 -5.23
N HIS A 90 23.58 -23.39 -5.95
CA HIS A 90 23.98 -22.00 -5.69
C HIS A 90 23.45 -21.50 -4.36
N SER A 91 24.25 -20.69 -3.66
CA SER A 91 23.77 -19.95 -2.50
C SER A 91 22.70 -18.93 -2.92
N LEU A 92 21.74 -18.61 -2.04
CA LEU A 92 20.76 -17.57 -2.35
C LEU A 92 21.41 -16.21 -2.60
N SER A 93 22.53 -15.90 -1.94
CA SER A 93 23.33 -14.71 -2.23
C SER A 93 23.83 -14.67 -3.67
N THR A 94 24.20 -15.82 -4.25
CA THR A 94 24.59 -15.93 -5.66
C THR A 94 23.37 -15.76 -6.57
N VAL A 95 22.24 -16.38 -6.23
CA VAL A 95 20.99 -16.30 -7.01
C VAL A 95 20.51 -14.86 -7.15
N VAL A 96 20.56 -14.09 -6.06
CA VAL A 96 20.06 -12.70 -6.06
C VAL A 96 21.10 -11.66 -6.45
N TYR A 97 22.37 -12.04 -6.59
CA TYR A 97 23.46 -11.11 -6.91
C TYR A 97 23.19 -10.28 -8.18
N PRO A 98 22.73 -10.88 -9.31
CA PRO A 98 22.46 -10.12 -10.52
C PRO A 98 21.37 -9.06 -10.33
N ILE A 99 20.35 -9.35 -9.53
CA ILE A 99 19.23 -8.43 -9.24
C ILE A 99 19.74 -7.19 -8.51
N ARG A 100 20.60 -7.39 -7.50
CA ARG A 100 21.22 -6.29 -6.76
C ARG A 100 22.17 -5.47 -7.63
N VAL A 101 22.94 -6.13 -8.50
CA VAL A 101 23.79 -5.43 -9.50
C VAL A 101 22.95 -4.59 -10.46
N MET A 102 21.84 -5.12 -10.97
CA MET A 102 20.90 -4.36 -11.82
C MET A 102 20.35 -3.13 -11.10
N ALA A 103 19.95 -3.27 -9.83
CA ALA A 103 19.52 -2.14 -9.01
C ALA A 103 20.63 -1.08 -8.87
N LYS A 104 21.88 -1.48 -8.59
CA LYS A 104 23.03 -0.55 -8.49
C LYS A 104 23.42 0.10 -9.82
N LEU A 105 23.08 -0.52 -10.94
CA LEU A 105 23.25 0.09 -12.27
C LEU A 105 22.18 1.16 -12.56
N GLY A 106 21.08 1.21 -11.80
CA GLY A 106 20.03 2.22 -11.91
C GLY A 106 18.68 1.70 -12.40
N VAL A 107 18.51 0.37 -12.49
CA VAL A 107 17.20 -0.23 -12.80
C VAL A 107 16.19 0.20 -11.74
N LYS A 108 14.96 0.51 -12.19
CA LYS A 108 13.83 0.87 -11.32
C LYS A 108 12.73 -0.18 -11.36
N GLU A 109 12.44 -0.69 -12.55
CA GLU A 109 11.42 -1.72 -12.77
C GLU A 109 12.08 -3.04 -13.19
N ILE A 110 11.62 -4.16 -12.63
CA ILE A 110 12.08 -5.49 -13.01
C ILE A 110 10.93 -6.37 -13.49
N ILE A 111 11.12 -7.01 -14.64
CA ILE A 111 10.21 -7.97 -15.23
C ILE A 111 10.84 -9.35 -15.14
N ILE A 112 10.24 -10.26 -14.39
CA ILE A 112 10.75 -11.62 -14.20
C ILE A 112 9.82 -12.58 -14.92
N THR A 113 10.37 -13.45 -15.78
CA THR A 113 9.56 -14.43 -16.51
C THR A 113 9.99 -15.85 -16.19
N ASN A 114 9.05 -16.76 -16.00
CA ASN A 114 9.36 -18.16 -15.71
C ASN A 114 8.36 -19.11 -16.38
N ALA A 115 8.72 -20.39 -16.41
CA ALA A 115 7.80 -21.48 -16.67
C ALA A 115 7.23 -21.99 -15.35
N ALA A 116 5.96 -22.40 -15.35
CA ALA A 116 5.27 -22.89 -14.18
C ALA A 116 4.30 -24.03 -14.51
N GLY A 117 4.10 -24.93 -13.55
CA GLY A 117 3.03 -25.92 -13.59
C GLY A 117 1.72 -25.31 -13.09
N SER A 118 0.61 -25.58 -13.77
CA SER A 118 -0.71 -25.14 -13.32
C SER A 118 -1.25 -26.06 -12.23
N LEU A 119 -1.52 -25.47 -11.07
CA LEU A 119 -2.29 -26.09 -10.00
C LEU A 119 -3.78 -25.85 -10.23
N ASN A 120 -4.18 -24.75 -10.87
CA ASN A 120 -5.59 -24.43 -11.11
C ASN A 120 -6.10 -25.05 -12.43
N PRO A 121 -7.06 -25.99 -12.40
CA PRO A 121 -7.56 -26.66 -13.61
C PRO A 121 -8.22 -25.70 -14.62
N HIS A 122 -8.56 -24.47 -14.22
CA HIS A 122 -9.14 -23.45 -15.09
C HIS A 122 -8.09 -22.58 -15.80
N ILE A 123 -6.80 -22.77 -15.49
CA ILE A 123 -5.69 -22.08 -16.17
C ILE A 123 -4.96 -23.10 -17.05
N PRO A 124 -5.27 -23.15 -18.36
CA PRO A 124 -4.71 -24.16 -19.26
C PRO A 124 -3.26 -23.90 -19.63
N VAL A 125 -2.60 -24.93 -20.14
CA VAL A 125 -1.25 -24.84 -20.73
C VAL A 125 -1.22 -23.79 -21.85
N GLY A 126 -0.17 -22.97 -21.85
CA GLY A 126 0.02 -21.85 -22.77
C GLY A 126 -0.49 -20.51 -22.26
N THR A 127 -1.21 -20.48 -21.13
CA THR A 127 -1.66 -19.23 -20.48
C THR A 127 -0.50 -18.51 -19.82
N ILE A 128 -0.46 -17.18 -19.93
CA ILE A 128 0.48 -16.32 -19.21
C ILE A 128 -0.20 -15.81 -17.94
N VAL A 129 0.27 -16.23 -16.77
CA VAL A 129 -0.24 -15.79 -15.48
C VAL A 129 0.54 -14.58 -15.01
N VAL A 130 -0.17 -13.47 -14.81
CA VAL A 130 0.34 -12.26 -14.17
C VAL A 130 0.27 -12.47 -12.67
N ILE A 131 1.43 -12.62 -12.02
CA ILE A 131 1.47 -13.00 -10.61
C ILE A 131 1.13 -11.79 -9.73
N HIS A 132 0.18 -11.98 -8.81
CA HIS A 132 -0.21 -10.95 -7.84
C HIS A 132 0.23 -11.25 -6.41
N ASP A 133 0.57 -12.50 -6.10
CA ASP A 133 1.02 -12.95 -4.78
C ASP A 133 1.86 -14.24 -4.86
N HIS A 134 2.53 -14.64 -3.77
CA HIS A 134 3.25 -15.91 -3.71
C HIS A 134 3.17 -16.67 -2.38
N LEU A 135 3.33 -17.99 -2.47
CA LEU A 135 3.63 -18.88 -1.36
C LEU A 135 5.09 -19.35 -1.49
N ALA A 136 5.95 -18.96 -0.56
CA ALA A 136 7.38 -19.31 -0.60
C ALA A 136 7.72 -20.39 0.45
N LEU A 137 7.45 -21.66 0.15
CA LEU A 137 7.73 -22.74 1.11
C LEU A 137 9.18 -22.77 1.61
N PRO A 138 10.21 -22.58 0.76
CA PRO A 138 11.60 -22.52 1.22
C PRO A 138 11.86 -21.38 2.23
N ASN A 139 11.17 -20.23 2.10
CA ASN A 139 11.30 -19.13 3.06
C ASN A 139 10.75 -19.51 4.45
N LEU A 140 9.66 -20.28 4.50
CA LEU A 140 9.03 -20.71 5.75
C LEU A 140 9.92 -21.67 6.55
N VAL A 141 10.87 -22.34 5.90
CA VAL A 141 11.81 -23.29 6.51
C VAL A 141 13.26 -22.79 6.55
N GLY A 142 13.46 -21.47 6.43
CA GLY A 142 14.74 -20.82 6.72
C GLY A 142 15.67 -20.60 5.53
N THR A 143 15.20 -20.75 4.29
CA THR A 143 15.97 -20.40 3.07
C THR A 143 15.50 -19.08 2.47
N ASN A 144 15.41 -18.04 3.31
CA ASN A 144 15.09 -16.68 2.87
C ASN A 144 16.36 -15.98 2.36
N PRO A 145 16.33 -15.30 1.18
CA PRO A 145 17.51 -14.61 0.64
C PRO A 145 18.01 -13.44 1.50
N LEU A 146 17.21 -12.95 2.44
CA LEU A 146 17.58 -11.90 3.41
C LEU A 146 18.04 -12.47 4.76
N LEU A 147 18.17 -13.79 4.88
CA LEU A 147 18.66 -14.42 6.11
C LEU A 147 20.11 -13.98 6.39
N GLY A 148 20.35 -13.49 7.61
CA GLY A 148 21.67 -13.04 8.06
C GLY A 148 21.69 -11.54 8.40
N PRO A 149 22.87 -10.90 8.48
CA PRO A 149 23.01 -9.46 8.67
C PRO A 149 22.43 -8.67 7.49
N VAL A 150 21.97 -7.44 7.76
CA VAL A 150 21.45 -6.56 6.70
C VAL A 150 22.58 -6.23 5.72
N SER A 151 22.32 -6.38 4.42
CA SER A 151 23.31 -6.23 3.35
C SER A 151 23.74 -4.77 3.09
N SER A 152 22.92 -3.80 3.50
CA SER A 152 23.14 -2.36 3.33
C SER A 152 22.49 -1.57 4.47
N PRO A 153 23.08 -0.45 4.94
CA PRO A 153 22.45 0.42 5.94
C PRO A 153 21.08 0.98 5.54
N ASN A 154 20.80 1.06 4.23
CA ASN A 154 19.54 1.59 3.70
C ASN A 154 18.43 0.54 3.58
N HIS A 155 18.74 -0.75 3.74
CA HIS A 155 17.74 -1.80 3.64
C HIS A 155 16.98 -1.95 4.97
N GLN A 156 15.69 -2.24 4.86
CA GLN A 156 14.85 -2.49 6.03
C GLN A 156 15.18 -3.87 6.62
N ARG A 157 15.20 -3.98 7.95
CA ARG A 157 15.41 -5.27 8.60
C ARG A 157 14.23 -6.23 8.36
N PHE A 158 13.02 -5.69 8.31
CA PHE A 158 11.77 -6.44 8.14
C PHE A 158 11.07 -5.92 6.89
N LEU A 159 11.37 -6.52 5.75
CA LEU A 159 10.83 -6.11 4.46
C LEU A 159 9.35 -6.53 4.34
N PRO A 160 8.40 -5.59 4.16
CA PRO A 160 7.03 -5.94 3.83
C PRO A 160 6.93 -6.50 2.40
N LEU A 161 6.22 -7.61 2.23
CA LEU A 161 5.97 -8.25 0.94
C LEU A 161 4.49 -8.21 0.52
N SER A 162 3.62 -7.56 1.31
CA SER A 162 2.19 -7.41 1.01
C SER A 162 1.91 -6.67 -0.31
N ASP A 163 2.88 -5.91 -0.82
CA ASP A 163 2.86 -5.20 -2.08
C ASP A 163 4.06 -5.61 -2.98
N ALA A 164 4.54 -6.85 -2.84
CA ALA A 164 5.72 -7.33 -3.58
C ALA A 164 5.55 -7.24 -5.10
N TYR A 165 4.31 -7.31 -5.60
CA TYR A 165 3.96 -7.27 -7.03
C TYR A 165 3.25 -5.97 -7.39
N SER A 166 3.91 -5.14 -8.19
CA SER A 166 3.47 -3.78 -8.48
C SER A 166 2.15 -3.75 -9.26
N SER A 167 1.11 -3.16 -8.66
CA SER A 167 -0.23 -3.08 -9.27
C SER A 167 -0.25 -2.23 -10.54
N SER A 168 0.58 -1.19 -10.62
CA SER A 168 0.76 -0.35 -11.81
C SER A 168 1.33 -1.15 -12.97
N LEU A 169 2.38 -1.94 -12.72
CA LEU A 169 2.97 -2.81 -13.73
C LEU A 169 1.97 -3.88 -14.17
N ARG A 170 1.21 -4.50 -13.25
CA ARG A 170 0.21 -5.55 -13.59
C ARG A 170 -0.85 -5.01 -14.52
N ARG A 171 -1.35 -3.81 -14.22
CA ARG A 171 -2.28 -3.11 -15.10
C ARG A 171 -1.69 -2.89 -16.50
N LEU A 172 -0.41 -2.53 -16.61
CA LEU A 172 0.23 -2.35 -17.93
C LEU A 172 0.26 -3.62 -18.77
N VAL A 173 0.39 -4.79 -18.14
CA VAL A 173 0.34 -6.07 -18.85
C VAL A 173 -1.02 -6.28 -19.52
N PHE A 174 -2.12 -6.05 -18.79
CA PHE A 174 -3.46 -6.16 -19.35
C PHE A 174 -3.76 -5.12 -20.44
N HIS A 175 -3.23 -3.90 -20.29
CA HIS A 175 -3.30 -2.89 -21.35
C HIS A 175 -2.51 -3.30 -22.59
N ALA A 176 -1.30 -3.82 -22.42
CA ALA A 176 -0.46 -4.33 -23.51
C ALA A 176 -1.16 -5.48 -24.24
N ALA A 177 -1.73 -6.43 -23.50
CA ALA A 177 -2.48 -7.55 -24.06
C ALA A 177 -3.67 -7.11 -24.90
N HIS A 178 -4.44 -6.13 -24.40
CA HIS A 178 -5.56 -5.55 -25.13
C HIS A 178 -5.10 -4.88 -26.43
N GLN A 179 -4.01 -4.11 -26.40
CA GLN A 179 -3.46 -3.45 -27.60
C GLN A 179 -2.86 -4.41 -28.62
N LEU A 180 -2.37 -5.56 -28.15
CA LEU A 180 -1.90 -6.65 -29.00
C LEU A 180 -3.05 -7.55 -29.50
N SER A 181 -4.29 -7.26 -29.12
CA SER A 181 -5.47 -8.07 -29.45
C SER A 181 -5.31 -9.54 -29.06
N LEU A 182 -4.67 -9.81 -27.91
CA LEU A 182 -4.57 -11.16 -27.37
C LEU A 182 -5.96 -11.63 -26.92
N ASP A 183 -6.22 -12.93 -27.10
CA ASP A 183 -7.46 -13.53 -26.61
C ASP A 183 -7.55 -13.41 -25.08
N ASN A 184 -8.77 -13.26 -24.55
CA ASN A 184 -8.98 -13.14 -23.10
C ASN A 184 -8.46 -14.36 -22.32
N SER A 185 -8.38 -15.54 -22.94
CA SER A 185 -7.80 -16.75 -22.34
C SER A 185 -6.27 -16.80 -22.38
N ALA A 186 -5.61 -15.89 -23.10
CA ALA A 186 -4.16 -15.86 -23.19
C ALA A 186 -3.50 -15.44 -21.86
N LEU A 187 -4.23 -14.72 -21.01
CA LEU A 187 -3.77 -14.23 -19.72
C LEU A 187 -4.69 -14.61 -18.58
N ALA A 188 -4.09 -14.83 -17.42
CA ALA A 188 -4.78 -14.96 -16.14
C ALA A 188 -4.04 -14.15 -15.06
N GLU A 189 -4.68 -13.94 -13.92
CA GLU A 189 -4.00 -13.52 -12.69
C GLU A 189 -3.97 -14.72 -11.73
N GLY A 190 -2.93 -14.82 -10.90
CA GLY A 190 -2.87 -15.88 -9.90
C GLY A 190 -1.74 -15.77 -8.89
N THR A 191 -1.77 -16.68 -7.92
CA THR A 191 -0.78 -16.82 -6.86
C THR A 191 0.27 -17.87 -7.23
N TYR A 192 1.56 -17.51 -7.09
CA TYR A 192 2.69 -18.39 -7.40
C TYR A 192 3.23 -19.14 -6.19
N ALA A 193 3.26 -20.47 -6.23
CA ALA A 193 3.98 -21.27 -5.24
C ALA A 193 5.43 -21.49 -5.68
N TRP A 194 6.38 -21.09 -4.83
CA TRP A 194 7.78 -21.44 -4.98
C TRP A 194 8.11 -22.67 -4.14
N VAL A 195 8.64 -23.69 -4.81
CA VAL A 195 9.23 -24.90 -4.22
C VAL A 195 10.72 -24.99 -4.56
N CYS A 196 11.49 -25.80 -3.85
CA CYS A 196 12.94 -25.84 -4.03
C CYS A 196 13.38 -26.39 -5.40
N GLY A 197 12.74 -27.47 -5.89
CA GLY A 197 13.26 -28.26 -7.00
C GLY A 197 14.53 -29.06 -6.63
N PRO A 198 15.10 -29.86 -7.55
CA PRO A 198 14.73 -30.03 -8.96
C PRO A 198 13.74 -31.19 -9.20
N THR A 199 12.85 -31.46 -8.24
CA THR A 199 11.76 -32.44 -8.37
C THR A 199 10.46 -31.73 -8.68
N TYR A 200 9.70 -32.23 -9.66
CA TYR A 200 8.29 -31.86 -9.78
C TYR A 200 7.50 -32.34 -8.56
N GLU A 201 6.36 -31.69 -8.33
CA GLU A 201 5.53 -31.92 -7.15
C GLU A 201 4.91 -33.32 -7.20
N THR A 202 4.91 -34.00 -6.06
CA THR A 202 4.06 -35.16 -5.85
C THR A 202 2.58 -34.74 -5.91
N PRO A 203 1.64 -35.66 -6.19
CA PRO A 203 0.22 -35.34 -6.13
C PRO A 203 -0.25 -34.79 -4.76
N ALA A 204 0.41 -35.21 -3.68
CA ALA A 204 0.10 -34.72 -2.34
C ALA A 204 0.53 -33.26 -2.14
N GLU A 205 1.74 -32.90 -2.58
CA GLU A 205 2.22 -31.52 -2.58
C GLU A 205 1.36 -30.64 -3.49
N GLY A 206 1.01 -31.13 -4.68
CA GLY A 206 0.09 -30.43 -5.59
C GLY A 206 -1.27 -30.13 -4.95
N ARG A 207 -1.89 -31.11 -4.28
CA ARG A 207 -3.15 -30.89 -3.53
C ARG A 207 -2.96 -29.88 -2.41
N PHE A 208 -1.87 -29.99 -1.66
CA PHE A 208 -1.56 -29.08 -0.56
C PHE A 208 -1.43 -27.64 -1.06
N LEU A 209 -0.61 -27.40 -2.08
CA LEU A 209 -0.39 -26.07 -2.66
C LEU A 209 -1.67 -25.48 -3.26
N ARG A 210 -2.45 -26.27 -4.01
CA ARG A 210 -3.75 -25.85 -4.54
C ARG A 210 -4.70 -25.44 -3.42
N ASN A 211 -4.82 -26.26 -2.38
CA ASN A 211 -5.71 -25.96 -1.25
C ASN A 211 -5.22 -24.81 -0.38
N ALA A 212 -3.92 -24.51 -0.41
CA ALA A 212 -3.34 -23.33 0.22
C ALA A 212 -3.56 -22.03 -0.59
N GLY A 213 -4.17 -22.12 -1.78
CA GLY A 213 -4.53 -20.96 -2.61
C GLY A 213 -3.55 -20.65 -3.74
N ALA A 214 -2.58 -21.52 -4.06
CA ALA A 214 -1.71 -21.32 -5.20
C ALA A 214 -2.36 -21.75 -6.52
N ASP A 215 -2.19 -20.94 -7.56
CA ASP A 215 -2.70 -21.20 -8.92
C ASP A 215 -1.66 -21.85 -9.82
N VAL A 216 -0.39 -21.48 -9.64
CA VAL A 216 0.75 -22.00 -10.40
C VAL A 216 1.92 -22.27 -9.47
N VAL A 217 2.78 -23.20 -9.84
CA VAL A 217 3.97 -23.59 -9.05
C VAL A 217 5.22 -23.62 -9.92
N GLY A 218 6.36 -23.28 -9.32
CA GLY A 218 7.66 -23.59 -9.91
C GLY A 218 8.81 -23.41 -8.94
N MET A 219 10.02 -23.43 -9.48
CA MET A 219 11.25 -23.67 -8.69
C MET A 219 12.16 -22.44 -8.59
N SER A 220 11.68 -21.24 -8.95
CA SER A 220 12.49 -20.02 -9.03
C SER A 220 11.68 -18.76 -8.68
N THR A 221 12.19 -17.58 -9.00
CA THR A 221 11.48 -16.30 -9.06
C THR A 221 11.33 -15.57 -7.72
N VAL A 222 10.88 -16.25 -6.66
CA VAL A 222 10.66 -15.58 -5.37
C VAL A 222 11.97 -15.00 -4.78
N PRO A 223 13.14 -15.66 -4.82
CA PRO A 223 14.38 -15.04 -4.38
C PRO A 223 14.68 -13.70 -5.06
N GLU A 224 14.47 -13.65 -6.38
CA GLU A 224 14.67 -12.44 -7.17
C GLU A 224 13.66 -11.35 -6.82
N VAL A 225 12.38 -11.71 -6.61
CA VAL A 225 11.32 -10.77 -6.17
C VAL A 225 11.69 -10.14 -4.82
N VAL A 226 12.11 -10.96 -3.85
CA VAL A 226 12.46 -10.49 -2.51
C VAL A 226 13.68 -9.56 -2.56
N ALA A 227 14.71 -9.91 -3.33
CA ALA A 227 15.89 -9.07 -3.48
C ALA A 227 15.59 -7.76 -4.24
N ALA A 228 14.72 -7.79 -5.24
CA ALA A 228 14.29 -6.61 -5.96
C ALA A 228 13.54 -5.64 -5.03
N LYS A 229 12.60 -6.14 -4.21
CA LYS A 229 11.88 -5.32 -3.23
C LYS A 229 12.80 -4.78 -2.13
N ASP A 230 13.78 -5.57 -1.68
CA ASP A 230 14.80 -5.12 -0.71
C ASP A 230 15.63 -3.94 -1.25
N GLU A 231 15.89 -3.93 -2.56
CA GLU A 231 16.57 -2.84 -3.27
C GLU A 231 15.63 -1.69 -3.69
N GLY A 232 14.33 -1.79 -3.39
CA GLY A 232 13.33 -0.76 -3.70
C GLY A 232 12.82 -0.74 -5.14
N LEU A 233 12.97 -1.84 -5.89
CA LEU A 233 12.48 -1.96 -7.26
C LEU A 233 10.98 -2.28 -7.34
N ASP A 234 10.32 -1.81 -8.40
CA ASP A 234 8.98 -2.23 -8.78
C ASP A 234 9.05 -3.57 -9.54
N VAL A 235 8.29 -4.58 -9.08
CA VAL A 235 8.39 -5.95 -9.61
C VAL A 235 7.15 -6.36 -10.38
N MET A 236 7.38 -6.94 -11.56
CA MET A 236 6.43 -7.64 -12.40
C MET A 236 6.88 -9.10 -12.58
N VAL A 237 5.95 -10.05 -12.47
CA VAL A 237 6.22 -11.46 -12.78
C VAL A 237 5.19 -12.02 -13.77
N LEU A 238 5.70 -12.64 -14.84
CA LEU A 238 4.90 -13.33 -15.86
C LEU A 238 5.28 -14.82 -15.88
N SER A 239 4.34 -15.68 -15.49
CA SER A 239 4.52 -17.13 -15.47
C SER A 239 3.81 -17.78 -16.64
N LEU A 240 4.56 -18.39 -17.56
CA LEU A 240 3.99 -19.20 -18.62
C LEU A 240 3.62 -20.59 -18.06
N VAL A 241 2.35 -20.96 -18.17
CA VAL A 241 1.91 -22.31 -17.84
C VAL A 241 2.40 -23.28 -18.90
N THR A 242 3.26 -24.22 -18.52
CA THR A 242 3.87 -25.19 -19.44
C THR A 242 3.30 -26.59 -19.32
N ASN A 243 2.71 -26.92 -18.18
CA ASN A 243 2.13 -28.22 -17.89
C ASN A 243 1.08 -28.08 -16.79
N PHE A 244 0.25 -29.11 -16.61
CA PHE A 244 -0.53 -29.25 -15.37
C PHE A 244 0.29 -30.00 -14.32
N VAL A 245 0.09 -29.67 -13.05
CA VAL A 245 0.57 -30.50 -11.95
C VAL A 245 -0.34 -31.73 -11.86
N VAL A 246 0.28 -32.91 -11.79
CA VAL A 246 -0.45 -34.19 -11.77
C VAL A 246 -1.14 -34.35 -10.42
N ILE A 247 -2.44 -34.08 -10.40
CA ILE A 247 -3.29 -34.20 -9.20
C ILE A 247 -4.46 -35.11 -9.56
N PRO A 248 -4.36 -36.43 -9.29
CA PRO A 248 -5.44 -37.37 -9.52
C PRO A 248 -6.70 -36.98 -8.72
N SER A 249 -7.87 -37.15 -9.34
CA SER A 249 -9.17 -36.89 -8.70
C SER A 249 -9.46 -37.86 -7.55
N SER A 250 -8.96 -39.09 -7.63
CA SER A 250 -9.05 -40.12 -6.59
C SER A 250 -7.72 -40.82 -6.39
N TYR A 251 -7.54 -41.41 -5.21
CA TYR A 251 -6.40 -42.29 -4.94
C TYR A 251 -6.57 -43.62 -5.66
N TRP A 252 -5.51 -44.08 -6.35
CA TRP A 252 -5.47 -45.42 -6.93
C TRP A 252 -5.15 -46.45 -5.84
N SER A 253 -6.16 -47.21 -5.41
CA SER A 253 -6.02 -48.19 -4.34
C SER A 253 -5.44 -49.50 -4.86
N ILE A 254 -4.17 -49.76 -4.53
CA ILE A 254 -3.54 -51.07 -4.81
C ILE A 254 -4.29 -52.21 -4.13
N ARG A 255 -4.96 -51.94 -2.99
CA ARG A 255 -5.82 -52.93 -2.33
C ARG A 255 -6.99 -53.33 -3.21
N GLU A 256 -7.69 -52.36 -3.81
CA GLU A 256 -8.84 -52.62 -4.69
C GLU A 256 -8.41 -53.35 -5.97
N GLU A 257 -7.22 -53.03 -6.48
CA GLU A 257 -6.60 -53.74 -7.59
C GLU A 257 -6.35 -55.23 -7.25
N VAL A 258 -5.74 -55.51 -6.10
CA VAL A 258 -5.51 -56.89 -5.63
C VAL A 258 -6.84 -57.61 -5.38
N GLU A 259 -7.84 -56.93 -4.81
CA GLU A 259 -9.18 -57.51 -4.61
C GLU A 259 -9.87 -57.85 -5.94
N ALA A 260 -9.71 -57.01 -6.97
CA ALA A 260 -10.22 -57.26 -8.31
C ALA A 260 -9.50 -58.45 -8.97
N GLU A 261 -8.18 -58.54 -8.84
CA GLU A 261 -7.36 -59.65 -9.35
C GLU A 261 -7.75 -60.98 -8.68
N LEU A 262 -7.86 -61.01 -7.35
CA LEU A 262 -8.32 -62.19 -6.59
C LEU A 262 -9.75 -62.60 -6.95
N ALA A 263 -10.59 -61.65 -7.37
CA ALA A 263 -11.94 -61.89 -7.85
C ALA A 263 -12.03 -62.27 -9.35
N GLY A 264 -10.89 -62.40 -10.04
CA GLY A 264 -10.82 -62.70 -11.48
C GLY A 264 -11.35 -61.59 -12.39
N LYS A 265 -11.42 -60.35 -11.91
CA LYS A 265 -11.85 -59.18 -12.70
C LYS A 265 -10.64 -58.57 -13.42
N PRO A 266 -10.81 -58.03 -14.63
CA PRO A 266 -9.73 -57.35 -15.33
C PRO A 266 -9.31 -56.08 -14.59
N VAL A 267 -8.01 -55.95 -14.32
CA VAL A 267 -7.38 -54.74 -13.76
C VAL A 267 -7.01 -53.81 -14.91
N VAL A 268 -7.52 -52.58 -14.88
CA VAL A 268 -7.13 -51.53 -15.83
C VAL A 268 -6.15 -50.58 -15.14
N LEU A 269 -4.86 -50.67 -15.46
CA LEU A 269 -3.85 -49.80 -14.89
C LEU A 269 -4.02 -48.35 -15.38
N PRO A 270 -3.97 -47.33 -14.50
CA PRO A 270 -4.03 -45.94 -14.91
C PRO A 270 -2.77 -45.58 -15.70
N THR A 271 -2.93 -44.76 -16.74
CA THR A 271 -1.79 -44.20 -17.46
C THR A 271 -1.10 -43.18 -16.57
N SER A 272 0.17 -43.43 -16.23
CA SER A 272 0.96 -42.45 -15.47
C SER A 272 1.21 -41.22 -16.33
N GLN A 273 0.69 -40.07 -15.90
CA GLN A 273 1.03 -38.78 -16.50
C GLN A 273 2.40 -38.38 -15.93
N ILE A 274 3.42 -38.37 -16.79
CA ILE A 274 4.77 -37.91 -16.44
C ILE A 274 4.96 -36.56 -17.10
N VAL A 275 5.36 -35.56 -16.33
CA VAL A 275 5.76 -34.25 -16.85
C VAL A 275 7.26 -34.29 -17.11
N SER A 276 7.68 -33.94 -18.33
CA SER A 276 9.08 -33.88 -18.71
C SER A 276 9.57 -32.44 -18.90
N HIS A 277 10.87 -32.21 -18.70
CA HIS A 277 11.47 -30.90 -18.98
C HIS A 277 11.44 -30.56 -20.48
N GLU A 278 11.45 -31.56 -21.36
CA GLU A 278 11.38 -31.37 -22.81
C GLU A 278 10.03 -30.75 -23.25
N GLU A 279 8.92 -31.20 -22.67
CA GLU A 279 7.59 -30.62 -22.89
C GLU A 279 7.53 -29.15 -22.46
N VAL A 280 8.14 -28.83 -21.31
CA VAL A 280 8.24 -27.46 -20.81
C VAL A 280 8.95 -26.55 -21.82
N LEU A 281 10.06 -27.03 -22.39
CA LEU A 281 10.81 -26.27 -23.41
C LEU A 281 10.04 -26.15 -24.73
N ALA A 282 9.24 -27.15 -25.12
CA ALA A 282 8.43 -27.11 -26.33
C ALA A 282 7.34 -26.03 -26.25
N ILE A 283 6.56 -26.01 -25.17
CA ILE A 283 5.52 -24.98 -24.95
C ILE A 283 6.17 -23.60 -24.80
N GLY A 284 7.31 -23.51 -24.11
CA GLY A 284 8.09 -22.29 -24.01
C GLY A 284 8.45 -21.69 -25.36
N LYS A 285 8.89 -22.52 -26.33
CA LYS A 285 9.16 -22.09 -27.70
C LYS A 285 7.91 -21.65 -28.46
N GLU A 286 6.80 -22.37 -28.29
CA GLU A 286 5.54 -22.06 -28.97
C GLU A 286 4.99 -20.69 -28.55
N LYS A 287 5.02 -20.37 -27.25
CA LYS A 287 4.49 -19.11 -26.71
C LYS A 287 5.52 -17.99 -26.59
N ALA A 288 6.77 -18.23 -26.99
CA ALA A 288 7.86 -17.28 -26.89
C ALA A 288 7.53 -15.94 -27.57
N GLU A 289 6.92 -15.95 -28.76
CA GLU A 289 6.64 -14.70 -29.47
C GLU A 289 5.51 -13.87 -28.84
N VAL A 290 4.49 -14.52 -28.28
CA VAL A 290 3.42 -13.82 -27.57
C VAL A 290 3.99 -13.13 -26.34
N MET A 291 4.76 -13.86 -25.53
CA MET A 291 5.41 -13.33 -24.34
C MET A 291 6.40 -12.21 -24.68
N LYS A 292 7.19 -12.37 -25.73
CA LYS A 292 8.14 -11.36 -26.20
C LYS A 292 7.43 -10.09 -26.66
N SER A 293 6.36 -10.20 -27.45
CA SER A 293 5.55 -9.06 -27.89
C SER A 293 4.91 -8.35 -26.70
N LEU A 294 4.43 -9.12 -25.72
CA LEU A 294 3.83 -8.60 -24.48
C LEU A 294 4.86 -7.82 -23.65
N VAL A 295 6.03 -8.39 -23.37
CA VAL A 295 7.11 -7.72 -22.62
C VAL A 295 7.58 -6.47 -23.35
N GLN A 296 7.80 -6.53 -24.66
CA GLN A 296 8.18 -5.37 -25.45
C GLN A 296 7.13 -4.26 -25.33
N ARG A 297 5.83 -4.59 -25.46
CA ARG A 297 4.76 -3.60 -25.38
C ARG A 297 4.62 -3.01 -23.98
N VAL A 298 4.80 -3.80 -22.93
CA VAL A 298 4.83 -3.29 -21.54
C VAL A 298 5.96 -2.29 -21.36
N VAL A 299 7.15 -2.57 -21.87
CA VAL A 299 8.30 -1.63 -21.80
C VAL A 299 8.04 -0.36 -22.61
N GLU A 300 7.39 -0.46 -23.77
CA GLU A 300 6.95 0.72 -24.53
C GLU A 300 5.94 1.55 -23.74
N LEU A 301 4.92 0.92 -23.14
CA LEU A 301 3.92 1.62 -22.32
C LEU A 301 4.53 2.28 -21.08
N LEU A 302 5.56 1.68 -20.47
CA LEU A 302 6.32 2.29 -19.37
C LEU A 302 7.03 3.58 -19.78
N SER A 303 7.58 3.60 -20.99
CA SER A 303 8.21 4.81 -21.57
C SER A 303 7.18 5.84 -21.97
N GLU A 304 6.08 5.41 -22.60
CA GLU A 304 4.96 6.27 -22.94
C GLU A 304 4.43 6.96 -21.68
N GLN A 305 4.18 6.21 -20.59
CA GLN A 305 3.75 6.73 -19.30
C GLN A 305 4.72 7.71 -18.65
N GLU A 306 6.01 7.66 -18.95
CA GLU A 306 7.03 8.55 -18.35
C GLU A 306 7.28 9.82 -19.16
N ASN A 307 7.29 9.72 -20.51
CA ASN A 307 7.20 10.90 -21.38
C ASN A 307 5.90 11.66 -21.11
N MET A 308 4.88 10.89 -20.76
CA MET A 308 3.66 11.35 -20.18
C MET A 308 3.88 11.90 -18.76
N SER A 309 4.63 11.27 -17.83
CA SER A 309 4.83 11.67 -16.42
C SER A 309 5.75 12.88 -16.14
N LEU A 310 6.58 13.30 -17.12
CA LEU A 310 7.19 14.64 -17.15
C LEU A 310 6.15 15.73 -17.50
N ALA A 311 4.98 15.33 -17.98
CA ALA A 311 3.73 16.05 -17.77
C ALA A 311 2.95 15.36 -16.63
N PRO A 312 2.08 16.04 -15.87
CA PRO A 312 1.46 15.39 -14.72
C PRO A 312 0.47 14.30 -15.18
N PHE A 313 0.83 13.02 -15.06
CA PHE A 313 -0.06 11.90 -15.37
C PHE A 313 -1.04 11.60 -14.24
N PHE A 314 -2.02 12.50 -14.12
CA PHE A 314 -3.40 12.02 -14.18
C PHE A 314 -3.62 11.51 -15.61
N PHE A 315 -4.56 10.60 -15.87
CA PHE A 315 -5.19 10.65 -17.20
C PHE A 315 -5.64 12.10 -17.35
N SER A 316 -4.90 12.93 -18.09
CA SER A 316 -5.32 14.31 -18.18
C SER A 316 -6.56 14.22 -19.01
N SER A 317 -7.69 14.31 -18.31
CA SER A 317 -8.96 14.64 -18.90
C SER A 317 -8.65 15.69 -19.99
N PRO A 318 -9.26 15.59 -21.19
CA PRO A 318 -9.10 16.64 -22.20
C PRO A 318 -9.48 18.03 -21.66
N ILE A 319 -10.05 18.06 -20.46
CA ILE A 319 -10.36 19.19 -19.64
C ILE A 319 -9.48 19.19 -18.37
N ASP A 320 -8.77 20.29 -18.15
CA ASP A 320 -8.19 20.64 -16.86
C ASP A 320 -9.20 21.51 -16.08
N VAL A 321 -9.43 21.20 -14.81
CA VAL A 321 -10.40 21.93 -13.96
C VAL A 321 -9.64 22.52 -12.79
N ASP A 322 -9.66 23.84 -12.71
CA ASP A 322 -9.10 24.60 -11.60
C ASP A 322 -10.22 25.27 -10.79
N ILE A 323 -10.12 25.17 -9.47
CA ILE A 323 -11.11 25.72 -8.53
C ILE A 323 -10.39 26.76 -7.68
N LYS A 324 -10.76 28.02 -7.87
CA LYS A 324 -10.22 29.15 -7.11
C LYS A 324 -11.29 29.72 -6.19
N LEU A 325 -10.99 29.78 -4.90
CA LEU A 325 -11.92 30.33 -3.91
C LEU A 325 -11.68 31.82 -3.72
N GLU A 326 -12.76 32.55 -3.52
CA GLU A 326 -12.68 33.98 -3.27
C GLU A 326 -12.05 34.24 -1.89
N GLY A 327 -10.95 35.01 -1.88
CA GLY A 327 -10.24 35.37 -0.66
C GLY A 327 -9.45 34.23 0.00
N GLU A 328 -9.14 33.15 -0.72
CA GLU A 328 -8.40 31.98 -0.20
C GLU A 328 -7.07 32.36 0.48
N ASP A 329 -6.30 33.25 -0.14
CA ASP A 329 -4.99 33.69 0.35
C ASP A 329 -5.06 34.57 1.61
N ALA A 330 -6.22 35.22 1.84
CA ALA A 330 -6.45 36.08 3.00
C ALA A 330 -7.01 35.30 4.20
N ARG A 331 -7.48 34.06 3.98
CA ARG A 331 -8.03 33.22 5.04
C ARG A 331 -6.91 32.51 5.78
N LYS A 332 -7.18 32.19 7.05
CA LYS A 332 -6.31 31.31 7.84
C LYS A 332 -6.18 29.97 7.12
N GLN A 333 -4.96 29.45 7.10
CA GLN A 333 -4.63 28.18 6.48
C GLN A 333 -4.36 27.12 7.56
N VAL A 334 -4.79 25.88 7.31
CA VAL A 334 -4.48 24.72 8.15
C VAL A 334 -3.78 23.68 7.29
N GLU A 335 -2.65 23.18 7.80
CA GLU A 335 -1.93 22.08 7.18
C GLU A 335 -2.57 20.75 7.54
N MET A 336 -2.92 19.95 6.54
CA MET A 336 -3.44 18.60 6.71
C MET A 336 -2.55 17.58 6.00
N LYS A 337 -2.35 16.41 6.62
CA LYS A 337 -1.65 15.29 5.99
C LYS A 337 -2.62 14.50 5.12
N THR A 338 -2.33 14.39 3.83
CA THR A 338 -3.09 13.53 2.92
C THR A 338 -2.72 12.05 3.12
N GLU A 339 -3.52 11.14 2.54
CA GLU A 339 -3.28 9.68 2.56
C GLU A 339 -1.91 9.25 2.00
N LYS A 340 -1.24 10.12 1.23
CA LYS A 340 0.10 9.91 0.66
C LYS A 340 1.21 10.61 1.45
N GLU A 341 0.96 10.95 2.71
CA GLU A 341 1.84 11.74 3.60
C GLU A 341 2.24 13.12 3.05
N LYS A 342 1.64 13.60 1.95
CA LYS A 342 1.83 14.97 1.47
C LYS A 342 1.05 15.92 2.35
N VAL A 343 1.70 16.98 2.84
CA VAL A 343 1.07 18.07 3.57
C VAL A 343 0.41 19.02 2.57
N VAL A 344 -0.89 19.28 2.74
CA VAL A 344 -1.66 20.21 1.91
C VAL A 344 -2.23 21.30 2.82
N SER A 345 -2.17 22.54 2.35
CA SER A 345 -2.75 23.70 3.03
C SER A 345 -4.19 23.89 2.60
N CYS A 346 -5.11 24.02 3.56
CA CYS A 346 -6.53 24.25 3.31
C CYS A 346 -7.01 25.56 3.97
N PRO A 347 -7.82 26.37 3.26
CA PRO A 347 -8.42 27.57 3.83
C PRO A 347 -9.48 27.21 4.88
N VAL A 348 -9.50 28.00 5.97
CA VAL A 348 -10.44 27.84 7.07
C VAL A 348 -11.74 28.62 6.81
N TYR A 349 -12.86 27.94 7.04
CA TYR A 349 -14.21 28.46 7.00
C TYR A 349 -14.93 28.22 8.33
N TYR A 350 -15.95 29.02 8.58
CA TYR A 350 -16.81 28.91 9.75
C TYR A 350 -18.25 28.61 9.36
N ASP A 351 -19.04 28.18 10.34
CA ASP A 351 -20.48 28.01 10.15
C ASP A 351 -21.14 29.33 9.72
N GLY A 352 -22.04 29.27 8.74
CA GLY A 352 -22.67 30.44 8.13
C GLY A 352 -21.82 31.19 7.09
N ASP A 353 -20.51 30.94 6.98
CA ASP A 353 -19.69 31.58 5.92
C ASP A 353 -20.24 31.21 4.53
N SER A 354 -20.31 32.20 3.64
CA SER A 354 -20.58 31.94 2.23
C SER A 354 -19.34 31.37 1.54
N VAL A 355 -19.56 30.48 0.57
CA VAL A 355 -18.51 29.83 -0.21
C VAL A 355 -18.70 30.20 -1.67
N SER A 356 -17.89 31.15 -2.12
CA SER A 356 -17.87 31.66 -3.50
C SER A 356 -16.50 31.47 -4.16
N GLY A 357 -16.51 31.43 -5.48
CA GLY A 357 -15.29 31.27 -6.26
C GLY A 357 -15.56 31.12 -7.75
N THR A 358 -14.49 30.77 -8.46
CA THR A 358 -14.49 30.54 -9.90
C THR A 358 -14.01 29.14 -10.24
N VAL A 359 -14.71 28.48 -11.14
CA VAL A 359 -14.30 27.21 -11.76
C VAL A 359 -13.79 27.53 -13.16
N SER A 360 -12.49 27.33 -13.38
CA SER A 360 -11.85 27.52 -14.69
C SER A 360 -11.63 26.18 -15.36
N ILE A 361 -12.25 26.01 -16.52
CA ILE A 361 -12.27 24.76 -17.28
C ILE A 361 -11.46 24.97 -18.55
N HIS A 362 -10.27 24.36 -18.64
CA HIS A 362 -9.34 24.51 -19.75
C HIS A 362 -9.36 23.27 -20.64
N VAL A 363 -9.65 23.46 -21.93
CA VAL A 363 -9.64 22.36 -22.90
C VAL A 363 -8.27 22.24 -23.53
N ARG A 364 -7.62 21.07 -23.40
CA ARG A 364 -6.31 20.77 -23.97
C ARG A 364 -6.43 20.46 -25.48
N ASP A 365 -5.46 20.92 -26.27
CA ASP A 365 -5.25 20.60 -27.71
C ASP A 365 -6.34 21.00 -28.72
N GLY A 366 -7.11 22.07 -28.53
CA GLY A 366 -8.11 22.51 -29.54
C GLY A 366 -9.18 21.45 -29.90
N LYS A 367 -9.26 20.37 -29.11
CA LYS A 367 -10.22 19.28 -29.25
C LYS A 367 -11.57 19.75 -28.72
N LYS A 368 -12.64 19.38 -29.40
CA LYS A 368 -14.01 19.68 -28.96
C LYS A 368 -14.41 18.72 -27.84
N VAL A 369 -14.87 19.23 -26.71
CA VAL A 369 -15.40 18.43 -25.61
C VAL A 369 -16.91 18.57 -25.53
N VAL A 370 -17.62 17.47 -25.68
CA VAL A 370 -19.08 17.39 -25.49
C VAL A 370 -19.35 16.97 -24.05
N HIS A 371 -20.22 17.71 -23.36
CA HIS A 371 -20.66 17.44 -22.00
C HIS A 371 -22.19 17.47 -21.89
N GLU A 372 -22.74 16.70 -20.97
CA GLU A 372 -24.17 16.61 -20.66
C GLU A 372 -24.58 17.54 -19.51
N GLY A 373 -23.64 18.34 -19.01
CA GLY A 373 -23.88 19.32 -17.96
C GLY A 373 -22.63 19.54 -17.12
N ILE A 374 -22.51 20.73 -16.56
CA ILE A 374 -21.44 21.09 -15.62
C ILE A 374 -22.12 21.59 -14.36
N LYS A 375 -21.79 20.97 -13.23
CA LYS A 375 -22.28 21.40 -11.91
C LYS A 375 -21.13 21.49 -10.93
N VAL A 376 -21.30 22.37 -9.95
CA VAL A 376 -20.45 22.45 -8.77
C VAL A 376 -21.27 22.11 -7.56
N GLU A 377 -20.68 21.35 -6.65
CA GLU A 377 -21.31 20.90 -5.42
C GLU A 377 -20.45 21.29 -4.23
N PHE A 378 -21.09 21.73 -3.15
CA PHE A 378 -20.48 21.87 -1.84
C PHE A 378 -20.93 20.69 -0.97
N VAL A 379 -19.98 19.87 -0.55
CA VAL A 379 -20.25 18.59 0.12
C VAL A 379 -19.58 18.56 1.49
N GLY A 380 -20.35 18.17 2.51
CA GLY A 380 -19.85 17.75 3.81
C GLY A 380 -20.07 16.25 3.97
N SER A 381 -19.00 15.49 4.20
CA SER A 381 -19.03 14.03 4.24
C SER A 381 -18.25 13.45 5.42
N ILE A 382 -18.75 12.32 5.92
CA ILE A 382 -18.06 11.47 6.89
C ILE A 382 -17.67 10.17 6.19
N GLU A 383 -16.38 9.86 6.23
CA GLU A 383 -15.76 8.67 5.65
C GLU A 383 -15.30 7.76 6.80
N LEU A 384 -15.71 6.48 6.75
CA LEU A 384 -15.37 5.48 7.76
C LEU A 384 -14.45 4.45 7.12
N PHE A 385 -13.22 4.30 7.63
CA PHE A 385 -12.20 3.50 6.94
C PHE A 385 -12.42 1.99 6.99
N TYR A 386 -13.32 1.50 7.85
CA TYR A 386 -13.72 0.09 7.86
C TYR A 386 -14.78 -0.23 6.78
N ASP A 387 -15.46 0.79 6.24
CA ASP A 387 -16.47 0.66 5.18
C ASP A 387 -16.00 1.47 3.96
N ARG A 388 -14.86 1.05 3.38
CA ARG A 388 -14.24 1.67 2.21
C ARG A 388 -15.17 1.50 0.99
N GLY A 389 -16.11 2.42 0.84
CA GLY A 389 -17.10 2.44 -0.24
C GLY A 389 -18.34 3.28 0.06
N HIS A 390 -18.68 3.49 1.34
CA HIS A 390 -19.82 4.32 1.73
C HIS A 390 -19.38 5.66 2.33
N HIS A 391 -19.53 6.71 1.54
CA HIS A 391 -19.44 8.09 2.01
C HIS A 391 -20.79 8.51 2.61
N HIS A 392 -20.79 9.03 3.83
CA HIS A 392 -21.98 9.57 4.46
C HIS A 392 -22.02 11.09 4.28
N GLU A 393 -22.59 11.53 3.17
CA GLU A 393 -22.86 12.95 2.92
C GLU A 393 -23.96 13.44 3.87
N PHE A 394 -23.65 14.44 4.71
CA PHE A 394 -24.61 15.10 5.60
C PHE A 394 -25.00 16.50 5.12
N LEU A 395 -24.25 17.04 4.16
CA LEU A 395 -24.52 18.30 3.51
C LEU A 395 -24.17 18.17 2.02
N SER A 396 -25.09 18.55 1.15
CA SER A 396 -24.86 18.58 -0.29
C SER A 396 -25.67 19.74 -0.89
N LEU A 397 -24.97 20.75 -1.38
CA LEU A 397 -25.54 21.88 -2.11
C LEU A 397 -25.02 21.82 -3.55
N SER A 398 -25.86 22.08 -4.54
CA SER A 398 -25.45 22.04 -5.95
C SER A 398 -25.85 23.33 -6.67
N GLN A 399 -25.00 23.75 -7.60
CA GLN A 399 -25.28 24.84 -8.53
C GLN A 399 -24.90 24.37 -9.94
N GLU A 400 -25.84 24.49 -10.87
CA GLU A 400 -25.59 24.21 -12.29
C GLU A 400 -24.82 25.39 -12.90
N LEU A 401 -23.69 25.09 -13.55
CA LEU A 401 -22.80 26.07 -14.17
C LEU A 401 -23.03 26.15 -15.68
N ALA A 402 -23.33 25.02 -16.33
CA ALA A 402 -23.66 24.97 -17.75
C ALA A 402 -24.58 23.80 -18.08
N ALA A 403 -25.57 24.07 -18.93
CA ALA A 403 -26.44 23.06 -19.56
C ALA A 403 -25.65 22.13 -20.51
N PRO A 404 -26.21 21.00 -20.98
CA PRO A 404 -25.60 20.15 -21.99
C PRO A 404 -25.10 20.95 -23.21
N GLY A 405 -23.85 20.72 -23.62
CA GLY A 405 -23.22 21.58 -24.61
C GLY A 405 -21.84 21.12 -25.07
N GLU A 406 -21.18 22.01 -25.81
CA GLU A 406 -19.86 21.76 -26.40
C GLU A 406 -18.89 22.87 -26.01
N MET A 407 -17.70 22.48 -25.58
CA MET A 407 -16.63 23.39 -25.20
C MET A 407 -15.44 23.25 -26.15
N ARG A 408 -14.96 24.37 -26.68
CA ARG A 408 -13.80 24.45 -27.60
C ARG A 408 -12.66 25.34 -27.08
N GLN A 409 -12.97 26.24 -26.15
CA GLN A 409 -12.05 27.19 -25.55
C GLN A 409 -12.20 27.11 -24.03
N ALA A 410 -11.22 27.64 -23.30
CA ALA A 410 -11.32 27.73 -21.85
C ALA A 410 -12.53 28.60 -21.45
N GLN A 411 -13.32 28.11 -20.50
CA GLN A 411 -14.47 28.84 -19.94
C GLN A 411 -14.33 28.91 -18.43
N THR A 412 -14.74 30.04 -17.86
CA THR A 412 -14.74 30.27 -16.42
C THR A 412 -16.17 30.50 -15.96
N TYR A 413 -16.58 29.82 -14.89
CA TYR A 413 -17.90 29.93 -14.31
C TYR A 413 -17.79 30.38 -12.86
N GLU A 414 -18.66 31.31 -12.46
CA GLU A 414 -18.76 31.77 -11.08
C GLU A 414 -19.79 30.93 -10.31
N PHE A 415 -19.48 30.63 -9.05
CA PHE A 415 -20.41 29.98 -8.14
C PHE A 415 -20.46 30.70 -6.80
N ASN A 416 -21.62 30.63 -6.14
CA ASN A 416 -21.82 31.26 -4.86
C ASN A 416 -22.85 30.51 -4.03
N PHE A 417 -22.37 29.80 -3.01
CA PHE A 417 -23.22 29.21 -1.97
C PHE A 417 -23.31 30.19 -0.80
N LYS A 418 -24.46 30.83 -0.63
CA LYS A 418 -24.70 31.80 0.44
C LYS A 418 -25.08 31.10 1.74
N ASN A 419 -24.58 31.62 2.87
CA ASN A 419 -24.97 31.21 4.23
C ASN A 419 -24.91 29.69 4.44
N VAL A 420 -23.79 29.07 4.13
CA VAL A 420 -23.66 27.60 4.15
C VAL A 420 -23.57 27.09 5.58
N GLU A 421 -24.52 26.25 5.99
CA GLU A 421 -24.54 25.58 7.29
C GLU A 421 -23.44 24.50 7.37
N LYS A 422 -22.48 24.69 8.27
CA LYS A 422 -21.34 23.78 8.50
C LYS A 422 -21.36 23.31 9.94
N GLN A 423 -22.28 22.39 10.23
CA GLN A 423 -22.68 21.97 11.58
C GLN A 423 -21.54 21.34 12.40
N TYR A 424 -20.52 20.78 11.75
CA TYR A 424 -19.44 20.04 12.39
C TYR A 424 -18.06 20.60 12.01
N GLU A 425 -17.12 20.60 12.97
CA GLU A 425 -15.70 20.89 12.70
C GLU A 425 -15.05 19.73 11.93
N SER A 426 -14.16 20.06 10.99
CA SER A 426 -13.37 19.08 10.23
C SER A 426 -12.53 18.23 11.18
N TYR A 427 -12.42 16.93 10.88
CA TYR A 427 -11.71 15.97 11.71
C TYR A 427 -11.01 14.92 10.85
N GLN A 428 -9.76 14.62 11.21
CA GLN A 428 -8.99 13.55 10.60
C GLN A 428 -8.45 12.63 11.71
N GLY A 429 -9.12 11.49 11.86
CA GLY A 429 -8.86 10.51 12.90
C GLY A 429 -8.16 9.25 12.40
N ILE A 430 -8.24 8.20 13.23
CA ILE A 430 -7.63 6.89 12.93
C ILE A 430 -8.54 6.06 12.01
N ASN A 431 -9.85 6.02 12.31
CA ASN A 431 -10.85 5.21 11.62
C ASN A 431 -11.95 6.05 10.95
N VAL A 432 -11.94 7.38 11.15
CA VAL A 432 -12.94 8.29 10.60
C VAL A 432 -12.32 9.60 10.11
N LYS A 433 -12.87 10.11 9.02
CA LYS A 433 -12.56 11.43 8.47
C LYS A 433 -13.85 12.21 8.22
N LEU A 434 -13.95 13.41 8.77
CA LEU A 434 -15.00 14.38 8.48
C LEU A 434 -14.38 15.53 7.69
N ARG A 435 -14.80 15.68 6.44
CA ARG A 435 -14.26 16.69 5.52
C ARG A 435 -15.35 17.48 4.81
N TYR A 436 -15.00 18.68 4.40
CA TYR A 436 -15.81 19.53 3.53
C TYR A 436 -15.00 19.83 2.27
N PHE A 437 -15.63 19.75 1.11
CA PHE A 437 -14.96 19.99 -0.16
C PHE A 437 -15.93 20.51 -1.21
N ILE A 438 -15.36 21.18 -2.19
CA ILE A 438 -16.06 21.59 -3.40
C ILE A 438 -15.75 20.57 -4.48
N ARG A 439 -16.80 20.02 -5.09
CA ARG A 439 -16.72 19.01 -6.14
C ARG A 439 -17.29 19.58 -7.43
N VAL A 440 -16.46 19.71 -8.45
CA VAL A 440 -16.91 20.04 -9.82
C VAL A 440 -17.12 18.74 -10.58
N LEU A 441 -18.30 18.59 -11.16
CA LEU A 441 -18.72 17.44 -11.94
C LEU A 441 -19.04 17.87 -13.37
N ILE A 442 -18.36 17.26 -14.33
CA ILE A 442 -18.59 17.43 -15.76
C ILE A 442 -19.09 16.09 -16.30
N SER A 443 -20.39 16.00 -16.49
CA SER A 443 -21.04 14.77 -16.99
C SER A 443 -20.74 14.60 -18.47
N ARG A 444 -20.28 13.41 -18.88
CA ARG A 444 -19.96 13.07 -20.27
C ARG A 444 -20.40 11.64 -20.57
N ARG A 445 -20.75 11.38 -21.82
CA ARG A 445 -21.24 10.07 -22.29
C ARG A 445 -20.32 8.87 -22.00
N MET A 446 -19.01 9.08 -21.90
CA MET A 446 -18.04 7.99 -21.63
C MET A 446 -17.65 7.89 -20.16
N ALA A 447 -17.23 9.01 -19.56
CA ALA A 447 -16.74 9.07 -18.19
C ALA A 447 -16.92 10.48 -17.62
N GLU A 448 -17.49 10.56 -16.43
CA GLU A 448 -17.62 11.80 -15.68
C GLU A 448 -16.24 12.29 -15.22
N VAL A 449 -16.00 13.60 -15.33
CA VAL A 449 -14.79 14.23 -14.78
C VAL A 449 -15.15 14.83 -13.44
N ASN A 450 -14.45 14.39 -12.39
CA ASN A 450 -14.59 14.92 -11.04
C ASN A 450 -13.31 15.66 -10.61
N LYS A 451 -13.48 16.84 -10.01
CA LYS A 451 -12.38 17.58 -9.37
C LYS A 451 -12.82 18.06 -8.01
N GLU A 452 -12.04 17.74 -6.98
CA GLU A 452 -12.31 18.14 -5.61
C GLU A 452 -11.28 19.18 -5.13
N LYS A 453 -11.75 20.11 -4.28
CA LYS A 453 -10.91 21.02 -3.50
C LYS A 453 -11.39 21.05 -2.05
N ASP A 454 -10.53 20.62 -1.14
CA ASP A 454 -10.82 20.56 0.30
C ASP A 454 -10.81 21.94 0.96
N ILE A 455 -11.67 22.11 1.96
CA ILE A 455 -11.66 23.23 2.88
C ILE A 455 -11.68 22.71 4.32
N TRP A 456 -11.18 23.52 5.26
CA TRP A 456 -11.21 23.19 6.68
C TRP A 456 -12.30 23.98 7.40
N VAL A 457 -13.13 23.32 8.19
CA VAL A 457 -14.19 23.99 8.98
C VAL A 457 -13.80 23.98 10.44
N HIS A 458 -13.85 25.14 11.09
CA HIS A 458 -13.75 25.24 12.54
C HIS A 458 -15.11 25.56 13.16
N SER A 459 -15.37 24.98 14.33
CA SER A 459 -16.54 25.30 15.15
C SER A 459 -16.07 25.92 16.46
N PHE A 460 -16.72 27.01 16.87
CA PHE A 460 -16.39 27.67 18.13
C PHE A 460 -17.45 27.39 19.19
N ARG A 461 -17.00 27.34 20.43
CA ARG A 461 -17.87 27.40 21.60
C ARG A 461 -17.37 28.47 22.55
N MET A 462 -18.29 29.29 23.03
CA MET A 462 -17.99 30.22 24.09
C MET A 462 -17.62 29.46 25.37
N PRO A 463 -16.67 29.99 26.16
CA PRO A 463 -16.35 29.43 27.47
C PRO A 463 -17.62 29.31 28.35
N PRO A 464 -17.73 28.27 29.18
CA PRO A 464 -18.85 28.15 30.12
C PRO A 464 -18.81 29.26 31.18
N ASP A 465 -19.98 29.72 31.64
CA ASP A 465 -20.11 30.80 32.64
C ASP A 465 -19.57 30.42 34.03
N SER A 466 -19.47 29.13 34.33
CA SER A 466 -19.00 28.62 35.62
C SER A 466 -18.07 27.42 35.45
N ASN A 467 -16.96 27.42 36.20
CA ASN A 467 -16.07 26.27 36.34
C ASN A 467 -16.21 25.70 37.76
N ASN A 468 -16.43 24.39 37.86
CA ASN A 468 -16.40 23.67 39.12
C ASN A 468 -15.13 22.81 39.16
N SER A 469 -14.46 22.77 40.32
CA SER A 469 -13.38 21.81 40.51
C SER A 469 -13.94 20.39 40.48
N ILE A 470 -13.19 19.47 39.88
CA ILE A 470 -13.52 18.05 39.86
C ILE A 470 -12.49 17.32 40.71
N LYS A 471 -12.98 16.35 41.47
CA LYS A 471 -12.18 15.42 42.24
C LYS A 471 -12.26 14.04 41.61
N MET A 472 -11.10 13.43 41.39
CA MET A 472 -10.94 12.06 40.93
C MET A 472 -10.21 11.27 42.01
N GLU A 473 -10.86 10.22 42.53
CA GLU A 473 -10.32 9.41 43.62
C GLU A 473 -9.89 8.03 43.12
N VAL A 474 -8.69 7.62 43.55
CA VAL A 474 -8.19 6.25 43.41
C VAL A 474 -8.05 5.68 44.82
N GLY A 475 -8.94 4.74 45.15
CA GLY A 475 -9.06 4.17 46.49
C GLY A 475 -9.05 2.65 46.48
N ILE A 476 -8.25 2.06 47.37
CA ILE A 476 -8.38 0.68 47.84
C ILE A 476 -8.65 0.78 49.33
N GLU A 477 -9.74 0.14 49.77
CA GLU A 477 -10.15 0.12 51.17
C GLU A 477 -8.98 -0.25 52.08
N ASP A 478 -8.77 0.57 53.12
CA ASP A 478 -7.71 0.45 54.12
C ASP A 478 -6.26 0.42 53.62
N CYS A 479 -5.99 0.58 52.33
CA CYS A 479 -4.65 0.43 51.74
C CYS A 479 -4.14 1.70 51.05
N LEU A 480 -4.97 2.34 50.22
CA LEU A 480 -4.56 3.46 49.38
C LEU A 480 -5.73 4.41 49.18
N HIS A 481 -5.53 5.71 49.37
CA HIS A 481 -6.51 6.74 49.06
C HIS A 481 -5.79 7.98 48.56
N ILE A 482 -5.90 8.21 47.25
CA ILE A 482 -5.32 9.36 46.56
C ILE A 482 -6.45 10.13 45.87
N GLU A 483 -6.45 11.44 46.06
CA GLU A 483 -7.41 12.35 45.45
C GLU A 483 -6.66 13.29 44.49
N PHE A 484 -7.09 13.34 43.23
CA PHE A 484 -6.65 14.34 42.27
C PHE A 484 -7.75 15.36 42.03
N GLU A 485 -7.53 16.59 42.47
CA GLU A 485 -8.43 17.72 42.24
C GLU A 485 -7.91 18.59 41.10
N TYR A 486 -8.77 18.96 40.15
CA TYR A 486 -8.41 19.88 39.06
C TYR A 486 -9.49 20.92 38.79
N ASN A 487 -9.09 22.05 38.20
CA ASN A 487 -9.83 23.30 38.22
C ASN A 487 -11.07 23.38 37.30
N LYS A 488 -11.13 22.61 36.21
CA LYS A 488 -12.25 22.65 35.25
C LYS A 488 -12.60 21.28 34.67
N SER A 489 -13.84 21.13 34.21
CA SER A 489 -14.28 19.97 33.39
C SER A 489 -14.16 20.21 31.89
N LYS A 490 -14.03 21.47 31.49
CA LYS A 490 -13.96 21.92 30.10
C LYS A 490 -12.75 22.82 29.92
N TYR A 491 -11.96 22.56 28.90
CA TYR A 491 -10.72 23.28 28.59
C TYR A 491 -10.72 23.70 27.13
N HIS A 492 -10.23 24.91 26.84
CA HIS A 492 -9.97 25.26 25.45
C HIS A 492 -8.65 24.63 24.97
N LEU A 493 -8.44 24.53 23.64
CA LEU A 493 -7.26 23.87 23.04
C LEU A 493 -5.90 24.36 23.53
N LYS A 494 -5.82 25.59 24.03
CA LYS A 494 -4.59 26.24 24.53
C LYS A 494 -4.62 26.49 26.04
N ASP A 495 -5.57 25.89 26.75
CA ASP A 495 -5.76 26.10 28.20
C ASP A 495 -4.69 25.38 29.01
N VAL A 496 -4.73 25.56 30.34
CA VAL A 496 -3.86 24.86 31.29
C VAL A 496 -4.71 24.11 32.29
N ILE A 497 -4.48 22.80 32.40
CA ILE A 497 -5.07 21.98 33.46
C ILE A 497 -4.27 22.25 34.73
N VAL A 498 -4.91 22.82 35.73
CA VAL A 498 -4.30 23.13 37.03
C VAL A 498 -4.97 22.26 38.07
N GLY A 499 -4.16 21.45 38.76
CA GLY A 499 -4.67 20.53 39.78
C GLY A 499 -3.68 20.27 40.91
N LYS A 500 -4.12 19.48 41.87
CA LYS A 500 -3.35 19.04 43.02
C LYS A 500 -3.68 17.57 43.33
N ILE A 501 -2.65 16.80 43.64
CA ILE A 501 -2.80 15.41 44.10
C ILE A 501 -2.59 15.40 45.60
N TYR A 502 -3.54 14.85 46.33
CA TYR A 502 -3.53 14.70 47.78
C TYR A 502 -3.37 13.22 48.16
N PHE A 503 -2.41 12.93 49.03
CA PHE A 503 -2.17 11.59 49.55
C PHE A 503 -2.86 11.43 50.91
N LEU A 504 -4.11 10.95 50.91
CA LEU A 504 -4.94 10.84 52.13
C LEU A 504 -4.60 9.59 52.96
N LEU A 505 -4.30 8.47 52.28
CA LEU A 505 -3.84 7.22 52.87
C LEU A 505 -2.86 6.51 51.93
N VAL A 506 -1.68 6.16 52.42
CA VAL A 506 -0.67 5.42 51.65
C VAL A 506 -0.09 4.32 52.55
N ARG A 507 -0.60 3.09 52.44
CA ARG A 507 -0.01 1.90 53.09
C ARG A 507 0.75 0.99 52.12
N ILE A 508 0.55 1.19 50.82
CA ILE A 508 1.27 0.49 49.74
C ILE A 508 2.38 1.40 49.23
N LYS A 509 3.56 0.82 48.96
CA LYS A 509 4.68 1.55 48.35
C LYS A 509 4.43 1.75 46.87
N ILE A 510 4.25 3.00 46.47
CA ILE A 510 4.10 3.40 45.06
C ILE A 510 5.49 3.47 44.46
N LYS A 511 5.66 2.81 43.31
CA LYS A 511 6.89 2.82 42.52
C LYS A 511 6.86 3.96 41.51
N HIS A 512 5.72 4.14 40.83
CA HIS A 512 5.58 5.09 39.73
C HIS A 512 4.16 5.64 39.66
N MET A 513 4.03 6.92 39.32
CA MET A 513 2.73 7.58 39.12
C MET A 513 2.78 8.51 37.90
N GLU A 514 1.79 8.39 37.02
CA GLU A 514 1.67 9.20 35.81
C GLU A 514 0.24 9.72 35.61
N LEU A 515 0.13 10.89 34.98
CA LEU A 515 -1.11 11.45 34.47
C LEU A 515 -1.03 11.51 32.95
N SER A 516 -1.99 10.89 32.27
CA SER A 516 -2.05 10.85 30.81
C SER A 516 -3.32 11.51 30.27
N ILE A 517 -3.22 12.14 29.11
CA ILE A 517 -4.39 12.53 28.30
C ILE A 517 -4.59 11.43 27.26
N ILE A 518 -5.73 10.76 27.30
CA ILE A 518 -6.11 9.73 26.34
C ILE A 518 -7.21 10.29 25.45
N ARG A 519 -6.98 10.26 24.13
CA ARG A 519 -8.02 10.46 23.11
C ARG A 519 -8.65 9.11 22.80
N ARG A 520 -9.96 9.00 22.97
CA ARG A 520 -10.74 7.82 22.57
C ARG A 520 -11.61 8.19 21.37
N GLU A 521 -11.37 7.53 20.26
CA GLU A 521 -12.16 7.62 19.05
C GLU A 521 -13.09 6.40 18.96
N THR A 522 -14.39 6.64 18.96
CA THR A 522 -15.42 5.61 18.83
C THR A 522 -16.11 5.80 17.49
N THR A 523 -16.07 4.79 16.61
CA THR A 523 -16.69 4.84 15.28
C THR A 523 -17.70 3.71 15.09
N GLY A 524 -18.77 3.99 14.37
CA GLY A 524 -19.83 3.03 14.07
C GLY A 524 -20.90 2.94 15.16
N SER A 525 -21.85 2.03 14.95
CA SER A 525 -22.97 1.76 15.85
C SER A 525 -23.05 0.26 16.14
N PRO A 526 -23.54 -0.17 17.33
CA PRO A 526 -23.73 -1.58 17.64
C PRO A 526 -24.53 -2.30 16.52
N PRO A 527 -24.11 -3.49 16.07
CA PRO A 527 -23.06 -4.36 16.64
C PRO A 527 -21.62 -4.04 16.20
N ASN A 528 -21.41 -3.20 15.17
CA ASN A 528 -20.10 -2.92 14.58
C ASN A 528 -19.52 -1.61 15.11
N GLN A 529 -19.28 -1.53 16.43
CA GLN A 529 -18.67 -0.38 17.07
C GLN A 529 -17.17 -0.62 17.31
N TYR A 530 -16.33 0.28 16.81
CA TYR A 530 -14.88 0.24 16.97
C TYR A 530 -14.45 1.35 17.94
N ASN A 531 -13.49 1.04 18.81
CA ASN A 531 -12.96 1.99 19.79
C ASN A 531 -11.44 1.99 19.72
N GLU A 532 -10.87 3.11 19.27
CA GLU A 532 -9.43 3.35 19.29
C GLU A 532 -9.09 4.27 20.45
N SER A 533 -7.99 3.98 21.15
CA SER A 533 -7.51 4.82 22.25
C SER A 533 -6.05 5.17 22.01
N GLU A 534 -5.77 6.47 21.94
CA GLU A 534 -4.45 7.02 21.71
C GLU A 534 -4.02 7.83 22.94
N THR A 535 -2.81 7.59 23.43
CA THR A 535 -2.24 8.39 24.51
C THR A 535 -1.55 9.60 23.91
N ILE A 536 -2.16 10.78 24.05
CA ILE A 536 -1.65 12.04 23.48
C ILE A 536 -0.40 12.50 24.23
N THR A 537 -0.42 12.38 25.55
CA THR A 537 0.71 12.75 26.40
C THR A 537 0.72 11.94 27.68
N LYS A 538 1.92 11.73 28.22
CA LYS A 538 2.18 11.12 29.51
C LYS A 538 3.01 12.07 30.33
N PHE A 539 2.50 12.42 31.50
CA PHE A 539 3.17 13.27 32.47
C PHE A 539 3.52 12.41 33.68
N GLU A 540 4.80 12.08 33.81
CA GLU A 540 5.32 11.39 34.99
C GLU A 540 5.30 12.36 36.16
N ILE A 541 4.59 12.01 37.23
CA ILE A 541 4.40 12.89 38.37
C ILE A 541 5.49 12.66 39.41
N MET A 542 5.83 11.40 39.66
CA MET A 542 6.77 11.02 40.72
C MET A 542 7.31 9.61 40.52
N ASP A 543 8.59 9.45 40.85
CA ASP A 543 9.24 8.19 41.15
C ASP A 543 9.61 8.17 42.64
N GLY A 544 8.96 7.31 43.43
CA GLY A 544 9.20 7.19 44.88
C GLY A 544 7.95 7.03 45.73
N ALA A 545 8.15 6.77 47.03
CA ALA A 545 7.08 6.50 47.98
C ALA A 545 6.60 7.79 48.68
N PRO A 546 5.40 8.31 48.34
CA PRO A 546 4.85 9.52 48.97
C PRO A 546 4.43 9.25 50.41
N VAL A 547 4.39 10.30 51.23
CA VAL A 547 3.91 10.23 52.61
C VAL A 547 2.49 10.76 52.74
N ARG A 548 1.75 10.25 53.73
CA ARG A 548 0.40 10.74 54.05
C ARG A 548 0.44 12.24 54.35
N GLY A 549 -0.44 13.02 53.71
CA GLY A 549 -0.56 14.47 53.86
C GLY A 549 0.30 15.27 52.87
N GLU A 550 1.13 14.61 52.06
CA GLU A 550 1.85 15.26 50.97
C GLU A 550 0.89 15.75 49.88
N THR A 551 1.27 16.81 49.17
CA THR A 551 0.48 17.38 48.08
C THR A 551 1.38 17.76 46.91
N ILE A 552 1.05 17.28 45.71
CA ILE A 552 1.83 17.58 44.49
C ILE A 552 0.99 18.49 43.58
N PRO A 553 1.45 19.72 43.26
CA PRO A 553 0.78 20.59 42.29
C PRO A 553 1.03 20.12 40.86
N ILE A 554 -0.02 20.10 40.04
CA ILE A 554 0.02 19.72 38.63
C ILE A 554 -0.34 20.93 37.76
N ARG A 555 0.47 21.17 36.72
CA ARG A 555 0.18 22.14 35.65
C ARG A 555 0.50 21.53 34.31
N LEU A 556 -0.52 21.27 33.50
CA LEU A 556 -0.39 20.67 32.17
C LEU A 556 -0.87 21.66 31.10
N PHE A 557 0.06 22.13 30.27
CA PHE A 557 -0.23 23.09 29.19
C PHE A 557 -0.73 22.37 27.95
N LEU A 558 -1.96 22.68 27.50
CA LEU A 558 -2.57 21.99 26.35
C LEU A 558 -2.04 22.48 25.00
N GLY A 559 -1.56 23.72 24.92
CA GLY A 559 -1.15 24.36 23.66
C GLY A 559 0.06 23.72 22.96
N GLY A 560 0.79 22.82 23.62
CA GLY A 560 1.90 22.07 23.03
C GLY A 560 1.50 20.72 22.42
N PHE A 561 0.23 20.33 22.51
CA PHE A 561 -0.26 19.05 22.02
C PHE A 561 -1.21 19.22 20.84
N ASP A 562 -1.19 18.25 19.92
CA ASP A 562 -2.10 18.21 18.76
C ASP A 562 -3.48 17.71 19.19
N LEU A 563 -4.26 18.61 19.77
CA LEU A 563 -5.60 18.35 20.28
C LEU A 563 -6.65 18.86 19.29
N THR A 564 -7.77 18.14 19.23
CA THR A 564 -8.99 18.57 18.55
C THR A 564 -10.10 18.80 19.58
N PRO A 565 -11.16 19.53 19.24
CA PRO A 565 -12.33 19.63 20.10
C PRO A 565 -12.94 18.24 20.38
N THR A 566 -13.69 18.14 21.47
CA THR A 566 -14.48 16.94 21.78
C THR A 566 -15.67 16.84 20.85
N PHE A 567 -15.74 15.74 20.11
CA PHE A 567 -16.83 15.39 19.20
C PHE A 567 -17.77 14.40 19.89
N ARG A 568 -19.04 14.78 20.08
CA ARG A 568 -20.06 13.90 20.69
C ARG A 568 -21.09 13.49 19.65
N ASP A 569 -21.12 12.20 19.36
CA ASP A 569 -22.11 11.52 18.52
C ASP A 569 -22.38 12.25 17.19
N VAL A 570 -21.30 12.67 16.53
CA VAL A 570 -21.33 13.44 15.27
C VAL A 570 -22.07 12.61 14.22
N ASN A 571 -23.23 13.13 13.81
CA ASN A 571 -24.18 12.46 12.92
C ASN A 571 -24.48 11.00 13.31
N LYS A 572 -24.40 10.64 14.60
CA LYS A 572 -24.48 9.25 15.12
C LYS A 572 -23.47 8.28 14.47
N LYS A 573 -22.35 8.77 13.93
CA LYS A 573 -21.31 7.98 13.27
C LYS A 573 -20.06 7.82 14.09
N PHE A 574 -19.62 8.89 14.76
CA PHE A 574 -18.43 8.81 15.61
C PHE A 574 -18.46 9.78 16.79
N SER A 575 -17.61 9.50 17.76
CA SER A 575 -17.31 10.33 18.91
C SER A 575 -15.80 10.38 19.13
N THR A 576 -15.26 11.54 19.47
CA THR A 576 -13.88 11.70 19.91
C THR A 576 -13.89 12.38 21.27
N ARG A 577 -13.48 11.64 22.30
CA ARG A 577 -13.54 12.07 23.71
C ARG A 577 -12.15 12.06 24.32
N TYR A 578 -11.94 12.95 25.28
CA TYR A 578 -10.66 13.09 25.98
C TYR A 578 -10.82 12.70 27.45
N TYR A 579 -9.85 11.94 27.96
CA TYR A 579 -9.85 11.45 29.33
C TYR A 579 -8.55 11.82 30.01
N LEU A 580 -8.66 12.34 31.24
CA LEU A 580 -7.56 12.36 32.17
C LEU A 580 -7.49 10.99 32.83
N ASN A 581 -6.36 10.32 32.64
CA ASN A 581 -6.10 8.98 33.14
C ASN A 581 -4.94 9.03 34.14
N LEU A 582 -5.27 8.93 35.43
CA LEU A 582 -4.29 8.82 36.51
C LEU A 582 -3.95 7.34 36.68
N VAL A 583 -2.67 7.02 36.56
CA VAL A 583 -2.14 5.65 36.68
C VAL A 583 -1.12 5.60 37.81
N LEU A 584 -1.23 4.56 38.63
CA LEU A 584 -0.30 4.26 39.71
C LEU A 584 0.20 2.83 39.56
N ILE A 585 1.48 2.63 39.81
CA ILE A 585 2.15 1.33 39.80
C ILE A 585 2.86 1.17 41.13
N ASP A 586 2.62 0.06 41.82
CA ASP A 586 3.30 -0.26 43.08
C ASP A 586 4.60 -1.07 42.86
N GLU A 587 5.33 -1.35 43.94
CA GLU A 587 6.57 -2.16 43.89
C GLU A 587 6.33 -3.60 43.40
N GLU A 588 5.11 -4.14 43.55
CA GLU A 588 4.70 -5.45 43.05
C GLU A 588 4.27 -5.41 41.56
N ASN A 589 4.40 -4.26 40.90
CA ASN A 589 3.93 -3.98 39.53
C ASN A 589 2.41 -4.12 39.33
N ARG A 590 1.60 -4.03 40.39
CA ARG A 590 0.14 -3.90 40.27
C ARG A 590 -0.21 -2.50 39.78
N ARG A 591 -1.16 -2.42 38.85
CA ARG A 591 -1.60 -1.16 38.21
C ARG A 591 -2.96 -0.75 38.72
N TYR A 592 -3.05 0.48 39.21
CA TYR A 592 -4.29 1.13 39.60
C TYR A 592 -4.51 2.31 38.67
N PHE A 593 -5.73 2.47 38.16
CA PHE A 593 -6.03 3.60 37.28
C PHE A 593 -7.44 4.11 37.49
N LYS A 594 -7.63 5.40 37.25
CA LYS A 594 -8.93 6.05 37.19
C LYS A 594 -8.94 7.04 36.05
N GLN A 595 -10.05 7.02 35.31
CA GLN A 595 -10.26 7.88 34.16
C GLN A 595 -11.45 8.80 34.42
N GLN A 596 -11.29 10.06 34.06
CA GLN A 596 -12.38 11.04 34.08
C GLN A 596 -12.38 11.82 32.77
N GLU A 597 -13.56 11.97 32.18
CA GLU A 597 -13.71 12.66 30.90
C GLU A 597 -13.52 14.18 31.07
N ILE A 598 -12.76 14.79 30.17
CA ILE A 598 -12.63 16.24 30.02
C ILE A 598 -13.15 16.66 28.64
N THR A 599 -13.84 17.80 28.59
CA THR A 599 -14.33 18.35 27.31
C THR A 599 -13.35 19.39 26.78
N ILE A 600 -12.82 19.15 25.59
CA ILE A 600 -11.96 20.10 24.88
C ILE A 600 -12.80 20.90 23.88
N PHE A 601 -12.60 22.21 23.82
CA PHE A 601 -13.33 23.08 22.87
C PHE A 601 -12.41 24.14 22.23
N ARG A 602 -12.87 24.71 21.13
CA ARG A 602 -12.19 25.81 20.43
C ARG A 602 -12.88 27.12 20.77
N ILE A 603 -12.09 28.11 21.14
CA ILE A 603 -12.55 29.50 21.34
C ILE A 603 -12.32 30.31 20.06
N PRO A 604 -13.11 31.37 19.80
CA PRO A 604 -12.81 32.33 18.75
C PRO A 604 -11.40 32.89 18.94
N GLU A 605 -10.63 33.02 17.86
CA GLU A 605 -9.37 33.76 17.89
C GLU A 605 -9.72 35.25 17.86
N ASN A 606 -9.21 36.02 18.83
CA ASN A 606 -9.34 37.48 18.86
C ASN A 606 -8.40 38.16 17.88
#